data_AF-A0A1I4WFU0-F1
#
_entry.id   AF-A0A1I4WFU0-F1
#
_cell.length_a   1.000
_cell.length_b   1.000
_cell.length_c   1.000
_cell.angle_alpha   90.00
_cell.angle_beta   90.00
_cell.angle_gamma   90.00
#
_symmetry.space_group_name_H-M   'P 1'
#
loop_
_entity.id
_entity.type
_entity.pdbx_description
1 polymer ?
#
loop_
_entity_poly.entity_id
_entity_poly.type
_entity_poly.pdbx_seq_one_letter_code
_entity_poly.pdbx_strand_id
1 'polypeptide(L)'
;MKDSKELNRIIEKLIDFDNISVGFKVEFKDGESKKTYVLTENENGYLIEIKKGNRPIRINLNSSENLHNQNELSSEDKEVFSKLFDRLNSNQVDKISIGGLRLRNPILTASIGQSIIANVSKQISPEDRIELYNLWKENEEKFEEKFQDIVIDIIISQLKDKLESDDLPTPIFPTSVASSEIPNYYIYEPKETYTLDTKIELFNKLADSICGRCGQRLYGLYVPEEGIEIKEILKSYVPDFYNVNIGSIAGVGRINLREVGPFEYMFYLLDKVLQEMFRGNKIPLYHVELFMIEGVGGGKKFYLHYVIPNLNEVYSKLYRGNDRYTSYGISKIKSLISSFLVENWNIDNNLKKNNSETAHAHINRLLYFIFYHRKLDMDSILFLEDLKIKLGDTTPIKYLEEVISWM
;
A
#
# COMPACT_ATOMS: atom_id res chain seq x y z
N MET A 1 -11.46 -26.72 1.73
CA MET A 1 -10.99 -27.25 0.41
C MET A 1 -11.61 -26.51 -0.79
N LYS A 2 -12.74 -25.80 -0.65
CA LYS A 2 -13.19 -24.81 -1.65
C LYS A 2 -12.34 -23.53 -1.59
N ASP A 3 -11.89 -23.17 -0.39
CA ASP A 3 -11.22 -21.89 -0.08
C ASP A 3 -9.79 -21.83 -0.62
N SER A 4 -9.13 -22.99 -0.73
CA SER A 4 -7.79 -23.13 -1.35
C SER A 4 -7.80 -22.83 -2.86
N LYS A 5 -8.89 -23.16 -3.57
CA LYS A 5 -9.00 -22.85 -5.01
C LYS A 5 -9.27 -21.36 -5.27
N GLU A 6 -10.01 -20.73 -4.38
CA GLU A 6 -10.30 -19.29 -4.47
C GLU A 6 -9.05 -18.46 -4.17
N LEU A 7 -8.28 -18.83 -3.14
CA LEU A 7 -7.01 -18.21 -2.80
C LEU A 7 -6.01 -18.27 -3.97
N ASN A 8 -5.87 -19.44 -4.60
CA ASN A 8 -5.02 -19.61 -5.78
C ASN A 8 -5.44 -18.65 -6.90
N ARG A 9 -6.74 -18.62 -7.24
CA ARG A 9 -7.29 -17.75 -8.30
C ARG A 9 -7.06 -16.26 -8.01
N ILE A 10 -7.09 -15.85 -6.74
CA ILE A 10 -6.84 -14.47 -6.34
C ILE A 10 -5.36 -14.13 -6.52
N ILE A 11 -4.46 -14.97 -6.02
CA ILE A 11 -3.00 -14.74 -6.14
C ILE A 11 -2.55 -14.69 -7.59
N GLU A 12 -2.96 -15.66 -8.41
CA GLU A 12 -2.63 -15.74 -9.83
C GLU A 12 -2.99 -14.44 -10.58
N LYS A 13 -4.12 -13.82 -10.23
CA LYS A 13 -4.59 -12.58 -10.87
C LYS A 13 -3.94 -11.31 -10.31
N LEU A 14 -3.40 -11.40 -9.11
CA LEU A 14 -2.89 -10.24 -8.38
C LEU A 14 -1.38 -10.08 -8.49
N ILE A 15 -0.60 -11.10 -8.83
CA ILE A 15 0.85 -10.90 -9.01
C ILE A 15 1.10 -10.00 -10.23
N ASP A 16 1.95 -9.00 -10.04
CA ASP A 16 2.43 -8.12 -11.10
C ASP A 16 3.80 -8.60 -11.58
N PHE A 17 3.80 -9.29 -12.74
CA PHE A 17 5.01 -9.79 -13.38
C PHE A 17 5.66 -8.75 -14.31
N ASP A 18 4.99 -7.62 -14.61
CA ASP A 18 5.42 -6.67 -15.64
C ASP A 18 6.71 -5.90 -15.28
N ASN A 19 7.10 -5.91 -14.00
CA ASN A 19 8.24 -5.14 -13.48
C ASN A 19 9.23 -6.01 -12.69
N ILE A 20 9.28 -7.30 -12.98
CA ILE A 20 10.19 -8.22 -12.29
C ILE A 20 11.54 -8.26 -13.00
N SER A 21 12.61 -8.17 -12.21
CA SER A 21 13.97 -8.46 -12.68
C SER A 21 14.50 -9.70 -11.99
N VAL A 22 15.16 -10.56 -12.76
CA VAL A 22 15.71 -11.83 -12.27
C VAL A 22 17.23 -11.80 -12.40
N GLY A 23 17.92 -12.25 -11.36
CA GLY A 23 19.38 -12.38 -11.36
C GLY A 23 19.83 -13.72 -10.81
N PHE A 24 20.69 -14.41 -11.54
CA PHE A 24 21.24 -15.71 -11.16
C PHE A 24 22.60 -15.52 -10.50
N LYS A 25 22.80 -16.15 -9.34
CA LYS A 25 23.96 -15.89 -8.48
C LYS A 25 24.77 -17.14 -8.21
N VAL A 26 26.09 -16.95 -8.23
CA VAL A 26 27.07 -17.86 -7.66
C VAL A 26 27.88 -17.14 -6.59
N GLU A 27 28.14 -17.83 -5.49
CA GLU A 27 28.84 -17.30 -4.34
C GLU A 27 30.06 -18.16 -3.98
N PHE A 28 31.13 -17.51 -3.55
CA PHE A 28 32.29 -18.16 -2.94
C PHE A 28 32.63 -17.44 -1.63
N LYS A 29 32.77 -18.20 -0.55
CA LYS A 29 33.16 -17.70 0.76
C LYS A 29 34.58 -18.16 1.06
N ASP A 30 35.49 -17.20 1.13
CA ASP A 30 36.86 -17.46 1.56
C ASP A 30 36.94 -17.40 3.09
N GLY A 31 37.17 -18.55 3.71
CA GLY A 31 37.27 -18.69 5.16
C GLY A 31 38.48 -17.98 5.77
N GLU A 32 39.58 -17.85 5.01
CA GLU A 32 40.83 -17.27 5.51
C GLU A 32 40.75 -15.74 5.53
N SER A 33 40.35 -15.14 4.41
CA SER A 33 40.25 -13.68 4.29
C SER A 33 38.92 -13.10 4.80
N LYS A 34 37.97 -13.97 5.17
CA LYS A 34 36.58 -13.64 5.51
C LYS A 34 35.86 -12.83 4.41
N LYS A 35 36.32 -12.93 3.16
CA LYS A 35 35.68 -12.31 2.00
C LYS A 35 34.57 -13.20 1.48
N THR A 36 33.47 -12.59 1.05
CA THR A 36 32.45 -13.27 0.22
C THR A 36 32.44 -12.64 -1.16
N TYR A 37 32.65 -13.47 -2.18
CA TYR A 37 32.58 -13.12 -3.59
C TYR A 37 31.22 -13.54 -4.11
N VAL A 38 30.55 -12.64 -4.84
CA VAL A 38 29.25 -12.90 -5.46
C VAL A 38 29.32 -12.46 -6.91
N LEU A 39 29.02 -13.36 -7.83
CA LEU A 39 28.76 -13.03 -9.23
C LEU A 39 27.26 -13.17 -9.46
N THR A 40 26.63 -12.12 -9.99
CA THR A 40 25.22 -12.12 -10.41
C THR A 40 25.16 -11.87 -11.91
N GLU A 41 24.42 -12.67 -12.65
CA GLU A 41 24.07 -12.43 -14.04
C GLU A 41 22.59 -12.05 -14.15
N ASN A 42 22.28 -11.03 -14.95
CA ASN A 42 20.91 -10.59 -15.24
C ASN A 42 20.82 -10.00 -16.66
N GLU A 43 19.67 -9.44 -17.03
CA GLU A 43 19.43 -8.81 -18.35
C GLU A 43 20.42 -7.69 -18.72
N ASN A 44 21.12 -7.09 -17.74
CA ASN A 44 22.06 -6.00 -17.94
C ASN A 44 23.54 -6.47 -17.96
N GLY A 45 23.79 -7.79 -17.96
CA GLY A 45 25.12 -8.38 -17.93
C GLY A 45 25.46 -8.95 -16.55
N TYR A 46 26.66 -8.63 -16.05
CA TYR A 46 27.18 -9.21 -14.81
C TYR A 46 27.45 -8.15 -13.75
N LEU A 47 27.06 -8.43 -12.51
CA LEU A 47 27.44 -7.67 -11.32
C LEU A 47 28.32 -8.56 -10.44
N ILE A 48 29.55 -8.11 -10.20
CA ILE A 48 30.46 -8.73 -9.25
C ILE A 48 30.50 -7.94 -7.95
N GLU A 49 30.42 -8.63 -6.81
CA GLU A 49 30.50 -8.05 -5.48
C GLU A 49 31.56 -8.74 -4.62
N ILE A 50 32.40 -7.97 -3.92
CA ILE A 50 33.27 -8.47 -2.86
C ILE A 50 32.81 -7.87 -1.54
N LYS A 51 32.38 -8.71 -0.60
CA LYS A 51 31.94 -8.31 0.74
C LYS A 51 33.06 -8.59 1.73
N LYS A 52 33.66 -7.53 2.27
CA LYS A 52 34.65 -7.57 3.36
C LYS A 52 34.40 -6.41 4.33
N GLY A 53 34.02 -6.70 5.57
CA GLY A 53 33.64 -5.65 6.53
C GLY A 53 32.39 -4.87 6.10
N ASN A 54 32.33 -3.58 6.40
CA ASN A 54 31.10 -2.78 6.23
C ASN A 54 30.88 -2.18 4.83
N ARG A 55 31.87 -2.20 3.93
CA ARG A 55 31.74 -1.61 2.58
C ARG A 55 32.02 -2.65 1.50
N PRO A 56 31.00 -3.09 0.74
CA PRO A 56 31.22 -3.99 -0.37
C PRO A 56 31.77 -3.24 -1.59
N ILE A 57 32.66 -3.89 -2.33
CA ILE A 57 33.07 -3.47 -3.69
C ILE A 57 32.04 -4.02 -4.66
N ARG A 58 31.59 -3.22 -5.64
CA ARG A 58 30.60 -3.59 -6.64
C ARG A 58 31.03 -3.08 -8.01
N ILE A 59 31.10 -3.96 -9.00
CA ILE A 59 31.52 -3.62 -10.36
C ILE A 59 30.55 -4.27 -11.34
N ASN A 60 30.07 -3.49 -12.32
CA ASN A 60 29.26 -4.00 -13.43
C ASN A 60 30.17 -4.34 -14.61
N LEU A 61 29.92 -5.48 -15.24
CA LEU A 61 30.65 -5.99 -16.39
C LEU A 61 29.66 -6.37 -17.50
N ASN A 62 29.91 -5.92 -18.72
CA ASN A 62 29.11 -6.32 -19.89
C ASN A 62 29.45 -7.74 -20.37
N SER A 63 30.64 -8.25 -20.06
CA SER A 63 31.12 -9.59 -20.43
C SER A 63 32.17 -10.08 -19.43
N SER A 64 32.41 -11.39 -19.40
CA SER A 64 33.47 -12.00 -18.60
C SER A 64 34.87 -11.52 -19.01
N GLU A 65 35.09 -11.20 -20.29
CA GLU A 65 36.35 -10.68 -20.83
C GLU A 65 36.74 -9.34 -20.18
N ASN A 66 35.75 -8.53 -19.81
CA ASN A 66 35.97 -7.22 -19.18
C ASN A 66 36.54 -7.34 -17.75
N LEU A 67 36.57 -8.54 -17.15
CA LEU A 67 37.11 -8.79 -15.82
C LEU A 67 38.60 -8.44 -15.74
N HIS A 68 39.38 -8.81 -16.76
CA HIS A 68 40.84 -8.60 -16.76
C HIS A 68 41.21 -7.12 -16.82
N ASN A 69 40.35 -6.30 -17.42
CA ASN A 69 40.54 -4.86 -17.58
C ASN A 69 40.15 -4.04 -16.33
N GLN A 70 39.65 -4.68 -15.27
CA GLN A 70 39.27 -3.98 -14.03
C GLN A 70 40.49 -3.67 -13.16
N ASN A 71 40.78 -2.39 -12.98
CA ASN A 71 41.90 -1.93 -12.14
C ASN A 71 41.59 -1.99 -10.63
N GLU A 72 40.33 -2.07 -10.26
CA GLU A 72 39.87 -2.10 -8.86
C GLU A 72 40.02 -3.49 -8.20
N LEU A 73 40.33 -4.52 -8.98
CA LEU A 73 40.46 -5.90 -8.52
C LEU A 73 41.92 -6.35 -8.51
N SER A 74 42.32 -7.03 -7.44
CA SER A 74 43.61 -7.73 -7.41
C SER A 74 43.63 -8.93 -8.36
N SER A 75 44.81 -9.43 -8.70
CA SER A 75 44.94 -10.64 -9.52
C SER A 75 44.26 -11.87 -8.88
N GLU A 76 44.33 -11.99 -7.56
CA GLU A 76 43.64 -13.05 -6.80
C GLU A 76 42.12 -12.92 -6.91
N ASP A 77 41.59 -11.70 -6.75
CA ASP A 77 40.14 -11.47 -6.87
C ASP A 77 39.64 -11.80 -8.30
N LYS A 78 40.43 -11.45 -9.33
CA LYS A 78 40.13 -11.81 -10.72
C LYS A 78 40.11 -13.33 -10.93
N GLU A 79 41.07 -14.06 -10.36
CA GLU A 79 41.11 -15.52 -10.47
C GLU A 79 39.87 -16.18 -9.81
N VAL A 80 39.46 -15.68 -8.64
CA VAL A 80 38.23 -16.14 -7.98
C VAL A 80 37.00 -15.89 -8.85
N PHE A 81 36.87 -14.71 -9.45
CA PHE A 81 35.75 -14.41 -10.34
C PHE A 81 35.77 -15.23 -11.63
N SER A 82 36.94 -15.52 -12.22
CA SER A 82 37.04 -16.45 -13.36
C SER A 82 36.46 -17.82 -13.02
N LYS A 83 36.79 -18.37 -11.85
CA LYS A 83 36.21 -19.65 -11.38
C LYS A 83 34.70 -19.55 -11.15
N LEU A 84 34.20 -18.41 -10.68
CA LEU A 84 32.76 -18.18 -10.54
C LEU A 84 32.05 -18.10 -11.90
N PHE A 85 32.66 -17.48 -12.91
CA PHE A 85 32.15 -17.51 -14.28
C PHE A 85 32.08 -18.94 -14.82
N ASP A 86 33.13 -19.75 -14.61
CA ASP A 86 33.16 -21.14 -15.06
C ASP A 86 32.05 -21.98 -14.39
N ARG A 87 31.80 -21.76 -13.09
CA ARG A 87 30.70 -22.39 -12.37
C ARG A 87 29.34 -22.00 -12.96
N LEU A 88 29.12 -20.71 -13.18
CA LEU A 88 27.87 -20.21 -13.74
C LEU A 88 27.64 -20.74 -15.16
N ASN A 89 28.67 -20.73 -16.01
CA ASN A 89 28.65 -21.30 -17.36
C ASN A 89 28.46 -22.83 -17.37
N SER A 90 28.76 -23.50 -16.26
CA SER A 90 28.47 -24.92 -16.03
C SER A 90 27.09 -25.15 -15.42
N ASN A 91 26.21 -24.14 -15.51
CA ASN A 91 24.84 -24.12 -14.99
C ASN A 91 24.73 -24.36 -13.48
N GLN A 92 25.78 -24.06 -12.73
CA GLN A 92 25.70 -24.09 -11.26
C GLN A 92 25.19 -22.74 -10.78
N VAL A 93 23.97 -22.71 -10.24
CA VAL A 93 23.37 -21.51 -9.66
C VAL A 93 23.13 -21.72 -8.17
N ASP A 94 23.81 -20.92 -7.34
CA ASP A 94 23.67 -20.99 -5.89
C ASP A 94 22.37 -20.31 -5.42
N LYS A 95 21.97 -19.19 -6.03
CA LYS A 95 20.75 -18.45 -5.66
C LYS A 95 20.13 -17.71 -6.84
N ILE A 96 18.84 -17.41 -6.74
CA ILE A 96 18.16 -16.43 -7.58
C ILE A 96 17.86 -15.18 -6.76
N SER A 97 18.04 -14.00 -7.32
CA SER A 97 17.47 -12.75 -6.82
C SER A 97 16.31 -12.33 -7.69
N ILE A 98 15.20 -11.97 -7.05
CA ILE A 98 14.01 -11.44 -7.70
C ILE A 98 13.84 -10.00 -7.22
N GLY A 99 13.95 -9.05 -8.14
CA GLY A 99 13.64 -7.64 -7.93
C GLY A 99 12.22 -7.33 -8.40
N GLY A 100 11.58 -6.32 -7.81
CA GLY A 100 10.31 -5.79 -8.30
C GLY A 100 9.04 -6.63 -8.01
N LEU A 101 9.18 -7.87 -7.53
CA LEU A 101 8.04 -8.73 -7.20
C LEU A 101 7.08 -8.05 -6.23
N ARG A 102 5.81 -7.94 -6.64
CA ARG A 102 4.72 -7.32 -5.89
C ARG A 102 3.38 -7.86 -6.37
N LEU A 103 2.34 -7.55 -5.61
CA LEU A 103 0.96 -7.70 -6.07
C LEU A 103 0.46 -6.36 -6.63
N ARG A 104 -0.41 -6.41 -7.63
CA ARG A 104 -1.14 -5.27 -8.21
C ARG A 104 -1.85 -4.48 -7.11
N ASN A 105 -2.42 -5.18 -6.13
CA ASN A 105 -2.99 -4.53 -4.96
C ASN A 105 -1.86 -4.10 -3.99
N PRO A 106 -1.65 -2.79 -3.78
CA PRO A 106 -0.52 -2.31 -2.99
C PRO A 106 -0.73 -2.53 -1.49
N ILE A 107 -1.96 -2.48 -0.96
CA ILE A 107 -2.18 -2.69 0.47
C ILE A 107 -1.89 -4.14 0.83
N LEU A 108 -2.33 -5.06 -0.03
CA LEU A 108 -2.03 -6.48 0.10
C LEU A 108 -0.52 -6.75 -0.02
N THR A 109 0.15 -6.16 -1.02
CA THR A 109 1.61 -6.22 -1.16
C THR A 109 2.32 -5.75 0.11
N ALA A 110 1.91 -4.61 0.66
CA ALA A 110 2.50 -4.06 1.86
C ALA A 110 2.26 -4.96 3.07
N SER A 111 1.12 -5.67 3.11
CA SER A 111 0.75 -6.57 4.18
C SER A 111 1.54 -7.88 4.19
N ILE A 112 1.71 -8.53 3.03
CA ILE A 112 2.45 -9.81 2.95
C ILE A 112 3.91 -9.65 2.53
N GLY A 113 4.36 -8.42 2.25
CA GLY A 113 5.64 -8.15 1.61
C GLY A 113 6.85 -8.68 2.36
N GLN A 114 6.90 -8.46 3.68
CA GLN A 114 8.04 -8.91 4.50
C GLN A 114 7.99 -10.40 4.85
N SER A 115 6.79 -10.95 5.03
CA SER A 115 6.61 -12.34 5.45
C SER A 115 6.70 -13.32 4.29
N ILE A 116 6.17 -12.96 3.12
CA ILE A 116 6.02 -13.85 1.96
C ILE A 116 6.90 -13.37 0.79
N ILE A 117 6.62 -12.19 0.24
CA ILE A 117 7.26 -11.71 -1.00
C ILE A 117 8.80 -11.67 -0.89
N ALA A 118 9.32 -11.15 0.23
CA ALA A 118 10.75 -11.07 0.48
C ALA A 118 11.45 -12.45 0.66
N ASN A 119 10.69 -13.53 0.83
CA ASN A 119 11.21 -14.87 1.03
C ASN A 119 11.06 -15.79 -0.19
N VAL A 120 10.34 -15.38 -1.24
CA VAL A 120 10.07 -16.21 -2.43
C VAL A 120 11.36 -16.76 -3.03
N SER A 121 12.36 -15.91 -3.26
CA SER A 121 13.62 -16.32 -3.89
C SER A 121 14.41 -17.38 -3.09
N LYS A 122 14.23 -17.43 -1.77
CA LYS A 122 14.90 -18.40 -0.90
C LYS A 122 14.27 -19.79 -0.98
N GLN A 123 13.00 -19.87 -1.37
CA GLN A 123 12.24 -21.11 -1.44
C GLN A 123 12.34 -21.82 -2.80
N ILE A 124 12.89 -21.17 -3.83
CA ILE A 124 13.14 -21.83 -5.12
C ILE A 124 14.16 -22.95 -4.92
N SER A 125 13.84 -24.18 -5.32
CA SER A 125 14.70 -25.35 -5.10
C SER A 125 16.01 -25.27 -5.92
N PRO A 126 17.09 -25.96 -5.52
CA PRO A 126 18.31 -26.04 -6.33
C PRO A 126 18.06 -26.54 -7.76
N GLU A 127 17.18 -27.52 -7.93
CA GLU A 127 16.81 -28.10 -9.22
C GLU A 127 16.12 -27.05 -10.12
N ASP A 128 15.13 -26.33 -9.56
CA ASP A 128 14.43 -25.26 -10.26
C ASP A 128 15.38 -24.11 -10.65
N ARG A 129 16.38 -23.79 -9.82
CA ARG A 129 17.36 -22.73 -10.14
C ARG A 129 18.15 -23.04 -11.41
N ILE A 130 18.56 -24.30 -11.56
CA ILE A 130 19.32 -24.77 -12.72
C ILE A 130 18.42 -24.78 -13.96
N GLU A 131 17.19 -25.32 -13.82
CA GLU A 131 16.22 -25.36 -14.93
C GLU A 131 15.88 -23.94 -15.41
N LEU A 132 15.57 -23.02 -14.49
CA LEU A 132 15.28 -21.63 -14.81
C LEU A 132 16.46 -20.93 -15.49
N TYR A 133 17.70 -21.18 -15.06
CA TYR A 133 18.87 -20.59 -15.71
C TYR A 133 19.05 -21.07 -17.14
N ASN A 134 18.90 -22.38 -17.38
CA ASN A 134 18.99 -22.96 -18.72
C ASN A 134 17.89 -22.40 -19.63
N LEU A 135 16.64 -22.36 -19.15
CA LEU A 135 15.53 -21.78 -19.91
C LEU A 135 15.77 -20.30 -20.19
N TRP A 136 16.27 -19.53 -19.22
CA TRP A 136 16.58 -18.10 -19.43
C TRP A 136 17.63 -17.87 -20.53
N LYS A 137 18.56 -18.81 -20.73
CA LYS A 137 19.55 -18.77 -21.81
C LYS A 137 19.03 -19.23 -23.18
N GLU A 138 18.09 -20.16 -23.20
CA GLU A 138 17.68 -20.87 -24.41
C GLU A 138 16.33 -20.41 -24.97
N ASN A 139 15.38 -20.08 -24.09
CA ASN A 139 13.99 -19.81 -24.44
C ASN A 139 13.31 -18.93 -23.37
N GLU A 140 13.26 -17.63 -23.64
CA GLU A 140 12.67 -16.62 -22.75
C GLU A 140 11.19 -16.88 -22.44
N GLU A 141 10.37 -17.26 -23.42
CA GLU A 141 8.94 -17.54 -23.20
C GLU A 141 8.73 -18.70 -22.21
N LYS A 142 9.46 -19.82 -22.40
CA LYS A 142 9.37 -20.97 -21.48
C LYS A 142 9.93 -20.65 -20.10
N PHE A 143 10.96 -19.81 -20.04
CA PHE A 143 11.47 -19.31 -18.78
C PHE A 143 10.40 -18.53 -18.04
N GLU A 144 9.73 -17.58 -18.70
CA GLU A 144 8.68 -16.76 -18.11
C GLU A 144 7.54 -17.62 -17.57
N GLU A 145 7.02 -18.56 -18.36
CA GLU A 145 5.96 -19.49 -17.93
C GLU A 145 6.38 -20.28 -16.69
N LYS A 146 7.54 -20.95 -16.74
CA LYS A 146 8.03 -21.77 -15.62
C LYS A 146 8.32 -20.94 -14.37
N PHE A 147 8.88 -19.74 -14.55
CA PHE A 147 9.17 -18.83 -13.45
C PHE A 147 7.89 -18.34 -12.77
N GLN A 148 6.87 -17.98 -13.55
CA GLN A 148 5.58 -17.56 -13.03
C GLN A 148 4.94 -18.66 -12.19
N ASP A 149 4.90 -19.89 -12.70
CA ASP A 149 4.36 -21.05 -11.98
C ASP A 149 5.05 -21.27 -10.64
N ILE A 150 6.40 -21.29 -10.63
CA ILE A 150 7.19 -21.45 -9.40
C ILE A 150 6.91 -20.34 -8.40
N VAL A 151 6.86 -19.08 -8.84
CA VAL A 151 6.60 -17.94 -7.96
C VAL A 151 5.19 -18.01 -7.35
N ILE A 152 4.19 -18.34 -8.17
CA ILE A 152 2.80 -18.52 -7.75
C ILE A 152 2.70 -19.61 -6.69
N ASP A 153 3.28 -20.78 -6.95
CA ASP A 153 3.24 -21.94 -6.05
C ASP A 153 3.91 -21.63 -4.69
N ILE A 154 5.07 -20.97 -4.71
CA ILE A 154 5.77 -20.57 -3.49
C ILE A 154 4.95 -19.57 -2.67
N ILE A 155 4.36 -18.56 -3.31
CA ILE A 155 3.53 -17.57 -2.61
C ILE A 155 2.30 -18.24 -2.00
N ILE A 156 1.61 -19.10 -2.75
CA ILE A 156 0.44 -19.84 -2.29
C ILE A 156 0.78 -20.73 -1.09
N SER A 157 1.87 -21.49 -1.16
CA SER A 157 2.31 -22.37 -0.08
C SER A 157 2.58 -21.57 1.20
N GLN A 158 3.41 -20.52 1.11
CA GLN A 158 3.72 -19.68 2.27
C GLN A 158 2.49 -18.98 2.84
N LEU A 159 1.55 -18.58 1.97
CA LEU A 159 0.30 -17.95 2.41
C LEU A 159 -0.58 -18.95 3.16
N LYS A 160 -0.70 -20.19 2.69
CA LYS A 160 -1.44 -21.26 3.39
C LYS A 160 -0.85 -21.49 4.78
N ASP A 161 0.47 -21.67 4.86
CA ASP A 161 1.16 -21.86 6.14
C ASP A 161 0.91 -20.68 7.10
N LYS A 162 0.90 -19.45 6.56
CA LYS A 162 0.65 -18.24 7.36
C LYS A 162 -0.79 -18.09 7.81
N LEU A 163 -1.76 -18.45 6.96
CA LEU A 163 -3.18 -18.42 7.32
C LEU A 163 -3.49 -19.51 8.36
N GLU A 164 -2.87 -20.68 8.28
CA GLU A 164 -3.05 -21.75 9.25
C GLU A 164 -2.32 -21.49 10.57
N SER A 165 -1.23 -20.71 10.56
CA SER A 165 -0.49 -20.37 11.78
C SER A 165 -1.26 -19.43 12.73
N ASP A 166 -1.04 -19.59 14.03
CA ASP A 166 -1.51 -18.64 15.06
C ASP A 166 -0.86 -17.25 14.89
N ASP A 167 0.36 -17.24 14.34
CA ASP A 167 1.13 -16.06 13.96
C ASP A 167 0.70 -15.56 12.57
N LEU A 168 -0.49 -14.98 12.50
CA LEU A 168 -0.70 -14.04 11.41
C LEU A 168 0.28 -12.90 11.57
N PRO A 169 0.95 -12.50 10.49
CA PRO A 169 1.64 -11.25 10.54
C PRO A 169 0.52 -10.23 10.85
N THR A 170 0.78 -9.44 11.89
CA THR A 170 0.15 -8.19 12.26
C THR A 170 -0.34 -7.30 11.09
N PRO A 171 0.15 -7.40 9.82
CA PRO A 171 -0.31 -6.60 8.70
C PRO A 171 -1.70 -6.83 8.08
N ILE A 172 -2.37 -7.95 8.37
CA ILE A 172 -3.75 -8.19 7.89
C ILE A 172 -4.78 -7.73 8.94
N PHE A 173 -4.30 -7.37 10.14
CA PHE A 173 -5.12 -7.05 11.29
C PHE A 173 -4.79 -5.65 11.81
N PRO A 174 -5.78 -4.84 12.20
CA PRO A 174 -5.52 -3.55 12.80
C PRO A 174 -4.68 -3.68 14.08
N THR A 175 -3.44 -3.23 14.05
CA THR A 175 -2.83 -2.65 15.26
C THR A 175 -3.39 -1.25 15.41
N SER A 176 -4.50 -1.10 16.12
CA SER A 176 -4.98 0.20 16.58
C SER A 176 -3.83 1.01 17.18
N VAL A 177 -3.28 1.94 16.40
CA VAL A 177 -2.32 2.95 16.83
C VAL A 177 -3.05 4.27 16.69
N ALA A 178 -3.67 4.67 17.79
CA ALA A 178 -4.23 6.01 17.93
C ALA A 178 -3.13 6.93 18.50
N SER A 179 -2.90 8.03 17.80
CA SER A 179 -2.24 9.21 18.35
C SER A 179 -3.15 9.83 19.42
N SER A 180 -2.54 10.20 20.54
CA SER A 180 -3.10 10.88 21.73
C SER A 180 -3.96 10.00 22.67
N GLU A 181 -3.26 9.37 23.63
CA GLU A 181 -3.71 8.97 24.98
C GLU A 181 -4.97 8.06 25.10
N ILE A 182 -4.73 6.80 25.55
CA ILE A 182 -5.68 5.71 25.96
C ILE A 182 -6.10 4.70 24.85
N PRO A 183 -6.12 3.36 25.08
CA PRO A 183 -5.20 2.45 25.76
C PRO A 183 -4.33 1.67 24.75
N ASN A 184 -3.11 1.31 25.17
CA ASN A 184 -2.28 0.30 24.51
C ASN A 184 -2.97 -1.06 24.60
N TYR A 185 -3.55 -1.54 23.51
CA TYR A 185 -3.79 -2.96 23.35
C TYR A 185 -2.75 -3.53 22.37
N TYR A 186 -1.62 -4.00 22.92
CA TYR A 186 -1.44 -5.44 22.74
C TYR A 186 -2.71 -6.04 23.32
N ILE A 187 -3.62 -6.57 22.49
CA ILE A 187 -4.79 -7.29 23.00
C ILE A 187 -4.23 -8.49 23.77
N TYR A 188 -3.96 -8.26 25.04
CA TYR A 188 -3.63 -9.25 26.03
C TYR A 188 -4.89 -9.37 26.87
N GLU A 189 -5.83 -10.12 26.30
CA GLU A 189 -7.02 -10.71 26.91
C GLU A 189 -8.40 -10.05 26.64
N PRO A 190 -9.37 -10.85 26.13
CA PRO A 190 -9.15 -12.19 25.58
C PRO A 190 -8.28 -12.09 24.32
N LYS A 191 -7.30 -12.99 24.16
CA LYS A 191 -6.57 -13.12 22.89
C LYS A 191 -7.62 -13.34 21.80
N GLU A 192 -7.84 -12.36 20.94
CA GLU A 192 -8.68 -12.57 19.76
C GLU A 192 -7.99 -13.61 18.89
N THR A 193 -8.48 -14.85 18.94
CA THR A 193 -8.05 -15.92 18.04
C THR A 193 -8.94 -15.90 16.82
N TYR A 194 -8.36 -15.47 15.69
CA TYR A 194 -9.06 -15.48 14.41
C TYR A 194 -9.11 -16.90 13.83
N THR A 195 -10.31 -17.35 13.50
CA THR A 195 -10.49 -18.61 12.76
C THR A 195 -9.92 -18.47 11.35
N LEU A 196 -9.48 -19.58 10.73
CA LEU A 196 -8.98 -19.59 9.35
C LEU A 196 -9.94 -18.86 8.39
N ASP A 197 -11.25 -19.09 8.54
CA ASP A 197 -12.29 -18.47 7.71
C ASP A 197 -12.25 -16.94 7.80
N THR A 198 -12.12 -16.39 9.02
CA THR A 198 -12.00 -14.94 9.22
C THR A 198 -10.74 -14.37 8.57
N LYS A 199 -9.62 -15.11 8.62
CA LYS A 199 -8.36 -14.68 8.00
C LYS A 199 -8.48 -14.63 6.47
N ILE A 200 -9.13 -15.64 5.89
CA ILE A 200 -9.41 -15.71 4.45
C ILE A 200 -10.34 -14.56 4.05
N GLU A 201 -11.39 -14.29 4.83
CA GLU A 201 -12.32 -13.19 4.58
C GLU A 201 -11.58 -11.83 4.54
N LEU A 202 -10.74 -11.55 5.53
CA LEU A 202 -9.95 -10.31 5.57
C LEU A 202 -8.94 -10.22 4.43
N PHE A 203 -8.30 -11.33 4.07
CA PHE A 203 -7.42 -11.40 2.91
C PHE A 203 -8.17 -11.03 1.62
N ASN A 204 -9.37 -11.58 1.43
CA ASN A 204 -10.23 -11.28 0.28
C ASN A 204 -10.66 -9.81 0.27
N LYS A 205 -11.00 -9.24 1.43
CA LYS A 205 -11.32 -7.81 1.56
C LYS A 205 -10.16 -6.91 1.16
N LEU A 206 -8.94 -7.23 1.61
CA LEU A 206 -7.74 -6.50 1.21
C LEU A 206 -7.46 -6.65 -0.28
N ALA A 207 -7.62 -7.85 -0.85
CA ALA A 207 -7.43 -8.11 -2.28
C ALA A 207 -8.38 -7.27 -3.17
N ASP A 208 -9.60 -7.05 -2.71
CA ASP A 208 -10.68 -6.36 -3.43
C ASP A 208 -10.86 -4.88 -3.03
N SER A 209 -9.93 -4.33 -2.26
CA SER A 209 -9.98 -2.94 -1.80
C SER A 209 -9.55 -1.94 -2.88
N ILE A 210 -10.19 -0.77 -2.89
CA ILE A 210 -9.80 0.40 -3.69
C ILE A 210 -8.66 1.12 -2.97
N CYS A 211 -7.48 1.11 -3.56
CA CYS A 211 -6.23 1.52 -2.93
C CYS A 211 -5.71 2.86 -3.43
N GLY A 212 -5.18 3.66 -2.50
CA GLY A 212 -4.48 4.90 -2.82
C GLY A 212 -3.45 5.26 -1.77
N ARG A 213 -2.52 6.15 -2.13
CA ARG A 213 -1.41 6.55 -1.27
C ARG A 213 -1.45 8.05 -0.99
N CYS A 214 -1.27 8.43 0.26
CA CYS A 214 -1.13 9.82 0.70
C CYS A 214 0.11 9.90 1.61
N GLY A 215 1.19 10.50 1.11
CA GLY A 215 2.48 10.54 1.81
C GLY A 215 3.04 9.15 2.14
N GLN A 216 3.24 8.88 3.43
CA GLN A 216 3.71 7.59 3.94
C GLN A 216 2.58 6.63 4.35
N ARG A 217 1.33 6.99 4.04
CA ARG A 217 0.14 6.20 4.34
C ARG A 217 -0.42 5.58 3.07
N LEU A 218 -0.80 4.32 3.17
CA LEU A 218 -1.45 3.55 2.13
C LEU A 218 -2.84 3.15 2.63
N TYR A 219 -3.86 3.39 1.82
CA TYR A 219 -5.26 3.14 2.16
C TYR A 219 -5.82 2.07 1.24
N GLY A 220 -6.80 1.32 1.74
CA GLY A 220 -7.60 0.38 0.98
C GLY A 220 -9.05 0.46 1.47
N LEU A 221 -9.96 0.96 0.64
CA LEU A 221 -11.39 0.95 0.93
C LEU A 221 -12.03 -0.31 0.33
N TYR A 222 -12.42 -1.24 1.18
CA TYR A 222 -13.26 -2.37 0.79
C TYR A 222 -14.73 -1.96 0.79
N VAL A 223 -15.40 -2.35 -0.29
CA VAL A 223 -16.84 -2.17 -0.47
C VAL A 223 -17.42 -3.57 -0.72
N PRO A 224 -18.40 -4.01 0.06
CA PRO A 224 -18.99 -5.33 -0.09
C PRO A 224 -19.78 -5.45 -1.41
N GLU A 225 -20.13 -6.66 -1.81
CA GLU A 225 -20.78 -6.94 -3.09
C GLU A 225 -22.10 -6.17 -3.26
N GLU A 226 -22.87 -6.00 -2.19
CA GLU A 226 -24.11 -5.21 -2.18
C GLU A 226 -23.86 -3.73 -2.50
N GLY A 227 -22.62 -3.25 -2.32
CA GLY A 227 -22.17 -1.90 -2.61
C GLY A 227 -21.47 -1.73 -3.95
N ILE A 228 -21.61 -2.68 -4.89
CA ILE A 228 -20.95 -2.65 -6.21
C ILE A 228 -21.12 -1.32 -6.96
N GLU A 229 -22.22 -0.61 -6.71
CA GLU A 229 -22.52 0.70 -7.27
C GLU A 229 -21.43 1.75 -6.98
N ILE A 230 -20.75 1.66 -5.82
CA ILE A 230 -19.60 2.54 -5.52
C ILE A 230 -18.50 2.33 -6.56
N LYS A 231 -18.17 1.06 -6.85
CA LYS A 231 -17.14 0.71 -7.83
C LYS A 231 -17.59 1.13 -9.23
N GLU A 232 -18.84 0.93 -9.60
CA GLU A 232 -19.36 1.36 -10.90
C GLU A 232 -19.25 2.88 -11.10
N ILE A 233 -19.66 3.67 -10.10
CA ILE A 233 -19.56 5.13 -10.15
C ILE A 233 -18.10 5.58 -10.16
N LEU A 234 -17.25 5.01 -9.29
CA LEU A 234 -15.84 5.39 -9.21
C LEU A 234 -15.07 5.08 -10.49
N LYS A 235 -15.43 4.04 -11.24
CA LYS A 235 -14.72 3.66 -12.47
C LYS A 235 -14.68 4.78 -13.52
N SER A 236 -15.67 5.67 -13.53
CA SER A 236 -15.71 6.85 -14.41
C SER A 236 -14.72 7.95 -13.99
N TYR A 237 -14.26 7.95 -12.74
CA TYR A 237 -13.35 8.96 -12.18
C TYR A 237 -11.97 8.40 -11.85
N VAL A 238 -11.88 7.09 -11.62
CA VAL A 238 -10.70 6.37 -11.17
C VAL A 238 -10.60 5.08 -11.98
N PRO A 239 -9.88 5.09 -13.11
CA PRO A 239 -9.81 3.92 -13.98
C PRO A 239 -9.00 2.77 -13.36
N ASP A 240 -8.07 3.09 -12.47
CA ASP A 240 -7.23 2.12 -11.75
C ASP A 240 -7.50 2.21 -10.24
N PHE A 241 -8.20 1.20 -9.72
CA PHE A 241 -8.50 1.11 -8.29
C PHE A 241 -7.30 0.72 -7.43
N TYR A 242 -6.15 0.38 -8.00
CA TYR A 242 -4.96 0.12 -7.21
C TYR A 242 -4.04 1.33 -7.06
N ASN A 243 -4.34 2.43 -7.76
CA ASN A 243 -3.55 3.65 -7.74
C ASN A 243 -4.41 4.93 -7.71
N VAL A 244 -5.34 4.99 -6.76
CA VAL A 244 -6.24 6.13 -6.58
C VAL A 244 -5.46 7.38 -6.19
N ASN A 245 -5.57 8.43 -7.01
CA ASN A 245 -5.02 9.76 -6.72
C ASN A 245 -6.10 10.68 -6.11
N ILE A 246 -6.16 10.72 -4.78
CA ILE A 246 -7.11 11.57 -4.04
C ILE A 246 -7.00 13.06 -4.40
N GLY A 247 -5.78 13.56 -4.67
CA GLY A 247 -5.60 14.95 -5.06
C GLY A 247 -6.38 15.33 -6.32
N SER A 248 -6.57 14.38 -7.25
CA SER A 248 -7.34 14.58 -8.47
C SER A 248 -8.86 14.45 -8.28
N ILE A 249 -9.31 13.71 -7.27
CA ILE A 249 -10.74 13.36 -7.09
C ILE A 249 -11.41 14.28 -6.07
N ALA A 250 -10.69 14.67 -5.01
CA ALA A 250 -11.24 15.42 -3.88
C ALA A 250 -11.90 16.73 -4.33
N GLY A 251 -11.26 17.44 -5.27
CA GLY A 251 -11.77 18.72 -5.81
C GLY A 251 -12.04 19.77 -4.73
N VAL A 252 -11.25 19.77 -3.66
CA VAL A 252 -11.34 20.67 -2.48
C VAL A 252 -10.33 21.82 -2.50
N GLY A 253 -9.79 22.15 -3.68
CA GLY A 253 -8.70 23.13 -3.81
C GLY A 253 -7.33 22.51 -3.54
N ARG A 254 -6.47 23.22 -2.80
CA ARG A 254 -5.15 22.72 -2.41
C ARG A 254 -5.30 21.79 -1.21
N ILE A 255 -4.55 20.70 -1.22
CA ILE A 255 -4.56 19.69 -0.16
C ILE A 255 -3.14 19.21 0.09
N ASN A 256 -2.74 19.11 1.36
CA ASN A 256 -1.48 18.48 1.71
C ASN A 256 -1.66 16.97 1.85
N LEU A 257 -1.37 16.24 0.77
CA LEU A 257 -1.49 14.77 0.73
C LEU A 257 -0.60 14.05 1.75
N ARG A 258 0.31 14.72 2.46
CA ARG A 258 1.10 14.08 3.52
C ARG A 258 0.34 13.95 4.84
N GLU A 259 -0.65 14.83 5.06
CA GLU A 259 -1.37 14.91 6.34
C GLU A 259 -2.77 14.31 6.30
N VAL A 260 -3.22 13.88 5.11
CA VAL A 260 -4.54 13.26 4.95
C VAL A 260 -4.70 12.09 5.91
N GLY A 261 -5.75 12.14 6.73
CA GLY A 261 -6.12 11.08 7.66
C GLY A 261 -7.05 10.03 7.04
N PRO A 262 -7.35 8.92 7.75
CA PRO A 262 -8.20 7.84 7.24
C PRO A 262 -9.63 8.28 6.87
N PHE A 263 -10.32 9.02 7.74
CA PHE A 263 -11.69 9.46 7.47
C PHE A 263 -11.73 10.59 6.44
N GLU A 264 -10.66 11.37 6.35
CA GLU A 264 -10.47 12.34 5.29
C GLU A 264 -10.26 11.69 3.92
N TYR A 265 -9.40 10.67 3.82
CA TYR A 265 -9.22 9.88 2.61
C TYR A 265 -10.54 9.28 2.14
N MET A 266 -11.28 8.63 3.05
CA MET A 266 -12.57 8.03 2.75
C MET A 266 -13.60 9.09 2.31
N PHE A 267 -13.65 10.24 3.00
CA PHE A 267 -14.55 11.33 2.63
C PHE A 267 -14.30 11.79 1.19
N TYR A 268 -13.05 12.03 0.81
CA TYR A 268 -12.74 12.49 -0.55
C TYR A 268 -13.02 11.44 -1.62
N LEU A 269 -12.83 10.16 -1.29
CA LEU A 269 -13.16 9.07 -2.21
C LEU A 269 -14.68 8.93 -2.39
N LEU A 270 -15.46 9.07 -1.31
CA LEU A 270 -16.89 8.83 -1.31
C LEU A 270 -17.74 10.06 -1.64
N ASP A 271 -17.25 11.29 -1.46
CA ASP A 271 -18.04 12.51 -1.70
C ASP A 271 -18.70 12.46 -3.07
N LYS A 272 -17.91 12.28 -4.13
CA LYS A 272 -18.45 12.22 -5.50
C LYS A 272 -19.43 11.07 -5.70
N VAL A 273 -19.16 9.92 -5.10
CA VAL A 273 -20.00 8.72 -5.18
C VAL A 273 -21.37 8.96 -4.57
N LEU A 274 -21.41 9.50 -3.35
CA LEU A 274 -22.65 9.81 -2.65
C LEU A 274 -23.47 10.87 -3.38
N GLN A 275 -22.82 11.82 -4.06
CA GLN A 275 -23.52 12.78 -4.92
C GLN A 275 -24.17 12.12 -6.15
N GLU A 276 -23.48 11.21 -6.83
CA GLU A 276 -24.04 10.50 -7.98
C GLU A 276 -25.13 9.50 -7.55
N MET A 277 -25.01 8.90 -6.36
CA MET A 277 -26.09 8.09 -5.78
C MET A 277 -27.36 8.89 -5.55
N PHE A 278 -27.26 10.14 -5.08
CA PHE A 278 -28.42 11.03 -4.98
C PHE A 278 -29.06 11.31 -6.34
N ARG A 279 -28.24 11.62 -7.36
CA ARG A 279 -28.74 11.85 -8.73
C ARG A 279 -29.39 10.61 -9.34
N GLY A 280 -28.88 9.43 -9.01
CA GLY A 280 -29.42 8.14 -9.42
C GLY A 280 -30.55 7.59 -8.54
N ASN A 281 -30.98 8.33 -7.51
CA ASN A 281 -31.97 7.88 -6.52
C ASN A 281 -31.63 6.53 -5.84
N LYS A 282 -30.34 6.33 -5.54
CA LYS A 282 -29.78 5.17 -4.84
C LYS A 282 -29.48 5.51 -3.38
N ILE A 283 -29.51 4.51 -2.51
CA ILE A 283 -29.25 4.68 -1.07
C ILE A 283 -28.20 3.65 -0.63
N PRO A 284 -27.07 4.07 -0.05
CA PRO A 284 -26.04 3.14 0.39
C PRO A 284 -26.45 2.49 1.71
N LEU A 285 -27.05 1.31 1.66
CA LEU A 285 -27.56 0.56 2.84
C LEU A 285 -26.60 -0.49 3.39
N TYR A 286 -25.33 -0.43 3.00
CA TYR A 286 -24.27 -1.40 3.33
C TYR A 286 -23.14 -0.73 4.11
N HIS A 287 -22.32 -1.54 4.75
CA HIS A 287 -21.11 -1.07 5.40
C HIS A 287 -19.97 -0.89 4.40
N VAL A 288 -18.96 -0.11 4.78
CA VAL A 288 -17.67 -0.06 4.07
C VAL A 288 -16.55 -0.27 5.09
N GLU A 289 -15.42 -0.79 4.63
CA GLU A 289 -14.28 -1.06 5.50
C GLU A 289 -13.04 -0.35 4.99
N LEU A 290 -12.39 0.44 5.85
CA LEU A 290 -11.19 1.17 5.51
C LEU A 290 -9.99 0.54 6.20
N PHE A 291 -9.05 0.06 5.39
CA PHE A 291 -7.74 -0.40 5.81
C PHE A 291 -6.71 0.73 5.61
N MET A 292 -5.75 0.85 6.52
CA MET A 292 -4.66 1.82 6.41
C MET A 292 -3.35 1.20 6.89
N ILE A 293 -2.27 1.49 6.18
CA ILE A 293 -0.90 1.16 6.56
C ILE A 293 -0.10 2.46 6.63
N GLU A 294 0.40 2.82 7.81
CA GLU A 294 1.35 3.92 8.00
C GLU A 294 2.80 3.43 8.00
N GLY A 295 3.75 4.31 7.69
CA GLY A 295 5.18 4.00 7.69
C GLY A 295 5.68 3.34 6.39
N VAL A 296 4.95 3.52 5.28
CA VAL A 296 5.34 3.02 3.96
C VAL A 296 6.57 3.82 3.46
N GLY A 297 7.77 3.39 3.85
CA GLY A 297 9.02 4.09 3.52
C GLY A 297 10.26 3.74 4.35
N GLY A 298 10.24 2.65 5.13
CA GLY A 298 11.40 2.16 5.89
C GLY A 298 11.31 2.29 7.41
N GLY A 299 10.20 2.83 7.93
CA GLY A 299 9.91 2.88 9.37
C GLY A 299 9.12 1.66 9.87
N LYS A 300 8.79 1.65 11.17
CA LYS A 300 7.83 0.71 11.74
C LYS A 300 6.47 0.92 11.06
N LYS A 301 5.86 -0.16 10.59
CA LYS A 301 4.55 -0.13 9.97
C LYS A 301 3.45 -0.22 11.03
N PHE A 302 2.38 0.54 10.85
CA PHE A 302 1.18 0.50 11.69
C PHE A 302 -0.03 0.21 10.82
N TYR A 303 -0.86 -0.74 11.23
CA TYR A 303 -2.01 -1.22 10.47
C TYR A 303 -3.29 -0.80 11.18
N LEU A 304 -4.22 -0.15 10.48
CA LEU A 304 -5.54 0.20 11.01
C LEU A 304 -6.62 -0.36 10.10
N HIS A 305 -7.78 -0.63 10.69
CA HIS A 305 -8.97 -1.17 10.04
C HIS A 305 -10.18 -0.58 10.74
N TYR A 306 -11.05 0.03 9.96
CA TYR A 306 -12.26 0.68 10.42
C TYR A 306 -13.45 0.08 9.69
N VAL A 307 -14.43 -0.42 10.43
CA VAL A 307 -15.70 -0.87 9.88
C VAL A 307 -16.73 0.25 10.07
N ILE A 308 -17.26 0.77 8.97
CA ILE A 308 -18.28 1.83 8.98
C ILE A 308 -19.63 1.18 8.64
N PRO A 309 -20.50 0.95 9.64
CA PRO A 309 -21.60 -0.01 9.54
C PRO A 309 -22.69 0.35 8.53
N ASN A 310 -22.95 1.63 8.27
CA ASN A 310 -23.87 2.05 7.21
C ASN A 310 -23.65 3.53 6.86
N LEU A 311 -23.63 3.86 5.57
CA LEU A 311 -23.53 5.24 5.09
C LEU A 311 -24.91 5.93 4.97
N ASN A 312 -26.01 5.22 5.11
CA ASN A 312 -27.37 5.70 4.85
C ASN A 312 -27.76 6.95 5.64
N GLU A 313 -27.39 7.03 6.92
CA GLU A 313 -27.73 8.14 7.81
C GLU A 313 -26.92 9.38 7.41
N VAL A 314 -25.61 9.22 7.22
CA VAL A 314 -24.72 10.28 6.72
C VAL A 314 -25.19 10.76 5.34
N TYR A 315 -25.52 9.85 4.45
CA TYR A 315 -26.07 10.14 3.12
C TYR A 315 -27.38 10.91 3.22
N SER A 316 -28.33 10.45 4.05
CA SER A 316 -29.63 11.09 4.21
C SER A 316 -29.52 12.50 4.79
N LYS A 317 -28.61 12.70 5.75
CA LYS A 317 -28.39 14.00 6.38
C LYS A 317 -27.61 14.96 5.48
N LEU A 318 -26.54 14.51 4.82
CA LEU A 318 -25.56 15.40 4.17
C LEU A 318 -25.62 15.43 2.64
N TYR A 319 -26.25 14.45 1.99
CA TYR A 319 -26.27 14.32 0.52
C TYR A 319 -27.67 14.25 -0.07
N ARG A 320 -28.68 13.78 0.67
CA ARG A 320 -30.04 13.67 0.13
C ARG A 320 -30.78 14.99 0.22
N GLY A 321 -31.06 15.61 -0.93
CA GLY A 321 -31.84 16.84 -1.05
C GLY A 321 -31.13 17.90 -1.90
N ASN A 322 -31.85 18.61 -2.76
CA ASN A 322 -31.26 19.62 -3.64
C ASN A 322 -30.59 20.76 -2.85
N ASP A 323 -31.08 21.06 -1.65
CA ASP A 323 -30.54 22.04 -0.73
C ASP A 323 -29.20 21.62 -0.10
N ARG A 324 -28.77 20.36 -0.25
CA ARG A 324 -27.42 19.87 0.12
C ARG A 324 -26.33 20.28 -0.88
N TYR A 325 -26.71 20.87 -2.01
CA TYR A 325 -25.82 21.24 -3.09
C TYR A 325 -25.85 22.74 -3.37
N THR A 326 -24.77 23.25 -3.92
CA THR A 326 -24.74 24.60 -4.50
C THR A 326 -25.44 24.61 -5.86
N SER A 327 -25.71 25.79 -6.41
CA SER A 327 -26.24 25.95 -7.78
C SER A 327 -25.34 25.33 -8.86
N TYR A 328 -24.06 25.13 -8.57
CA TYR A 328 -23.09 24.46 -9.44
C TYR A 328 -23.00 22.94 -9.21
N GLY A 329 -23.86 22.38 -8.35
CA GLY A 329 -23.91 20.95 -8.07
C GLY A 329 -22.77 20.44 -7.18
N ILE A 330 -22.10 21.31 -6.44
CA ILE A 330 -21.04 20.94 -5.46
C ILE A 330 -21.72 20.65 -4.12
N SER A 331 -21.34 19.55 -3.44
CA SER A 331 -21.88 19.27 -2.10
C SER A 331 -21.44 20.36 -1.10
N LYS A 332 -22.37 20.79 -0.24
CA LYS A 332 -22.10 21.81 0.77
C LYS A 332 -21.19 21.29 1.88
N ILE A 333 -21.29 20.00 2.24
CA ILE A 333 -20.32 19.35 3.15
C ILE A 333 -18.89 19.41 2.60
N LYS A 334 -18.67 19.17 1.31
CA LYS A 334 -17.34 19.32 0.70
C LYS A 334 -16.84 20.76 0.76
N SER A 335 -17.72 21.72 0.52
CA SER A 335 -17.37 23.14 0.61
C SER A 335 -16.99 23.53 2.05
N LEU A 336 -17.68 22.98 3.05
CA LEU A 336 -17.34 23.13 4.47
C LEU A 336 -15.94 22.56 4.77
N ILE A 337 -15.68 21.30 4.40
CA ILE A 337 -14.38 20.66 4.63
C ILE A 337 -13.26 21.42 3.91
N SER A 338 -13.49 21.85 2.67
CA SER A 338 -12.53 22.67 1.91
C SER A 338 -12.21 24.01 2.59
N SER A 339 -13.18 24.62 3.28
CA SER A 339 -12.99 25.84 4.08
C SER A 339 -12.12 25.63 5.32
N PHE A 340 -12.02 24.40 5.84
CA PHE A 340 -11.16 24.07 6.97
C PHE A 340 -9.72 23.73 6.61
N LEU A 341 -9.43 23.45 5.33
CA LEU A 341 -8.07 23.19 4.87
C LEU A 341 -7.24 24.48 4.92
N VAL A 342 -6.19 24.48 5.75
CA VAL A 342 -5.29 25.64 5.92
C VAL A 342 -4.61 26.03 4.60
N GLU A 343 -4.43 25.07 3.69
CA GLU A 343 -3.87 25.27 2.37
C GLU A 343 -4.68 26.28 1.54
N ASN A 344 -5.99 26.34 1.79
CA ASN A 344 -6.94 27.22 1.12
C ASN A 344 -7.12 28.58 1.80
N TRP A 345 -6.52 28.80 2.97
CA TRP A 345 -6.67 30.04 3.72
C TRP A 345 -5.85 31.19 3.13
N ASN A 346 -6.29 32.43 3.33
CA ASN A 346 -5.58 33.62 2.84
C ASN A 346 -4.49 34.09 3.82
N ILE A 347 -3.51 33.23 4.09
CA ILE A 347 -2.40 33.46 5.04
C ILE A 347 -1.04 33.12 4.40
N ASP A 348 0.05 33.51 5.07
CA ASP A 348 1.42 33.20 4.63
C ASP A 348 1.68 31.68 4.51
N ASN A 349 2.50 31.29 3.53
CA ASN A 349 2.80 29.89 3.25
C ASN A 349 3.55 29.19 4.40
N ASN A 350 4.36 29.89 5.19
CA ASN A 350 5.01 29.29 6.34
C ASN A 350 4.00 28.95 7.44
N LEU A 351 3.00 29.82 7.64
CA LEU A 351 1.91 29.55 8.57
C LEU A 351 1.08 28.35 8.11
N LYS A 352 0.80 28.23 6.81
CA LYS A 352 0.13 27.04 6.26
C LYS A 352 0.91 25.77 6.56
N LYS A 353 2.20 25.76 6.25
CA LYS A 353 3.07 24.60 6.46
C LYS A 353 3.13 24.19 7.93
N ASN A 354 3.23 25.15 8.85
CA ASN A 354 3.36 24.88 10.28
C ASN A 354 2.06 24.40 10.95
N ASN A 355 0.90 24.64 10.32
CA ASN A 355 -0.41 24.30 10.89
C ASN A 355 -1.16 23.22 10.08
N SER A 356 -0.61 22.76 8.96
CA SER A 356 -1.22 21.77 8.08
C SER A 356 -1.56 20.47 8.81
N GLU A 357 -0.58 19.88 9.50
CA GLU A 357 -0.77 18.65 10.27
C GLU A 357 -1.89 18.79 11.32
N THR A 358 -1.86 19.86 12.11
CA THR A 358 -2.88 20.14 13.14
C THR A 358 -4.28 20.30 12.53
N ALA A 359 -4.41 21.08 11.45
CA ALA A 359 -5.70 21.28 10.79
C ALA A 359 -6.26 19.97 10.23
N HIS A 360 -5.44 19.19 9.54
CA HIS A 360 -5.81 17.87 9.01
C HIS A 360 -6.21 16.89 10.12
N ALA A 361 -5.54 16.91 11.27
CA ALA A 361 -5.90 16.07 12.42
C ALA A 361 -7.33 16.38 12.93
N HIS A 362 -7.69 17.66 13.05
CA HIS A 362 -9.04 18.08 13.46
C HIS A 362 -10.10 17.83 12.38
N ILE A 363 -9.76 18.00 11.10
CA ILE A 363 -10.67 17.63 9.99
C ILE A 363 -10.94 16.12 10.00
N ASN A 364 -9.91 15.30 10.14
CA ASN A 364 -10.04 13.85 10.22
C ASN A 364 -10.86 13.43 11.45
N ARG A 365 -10.68 14.09 12.60
CA ARG A 365 -11.50 13.86 13.79
C ARG A 365 -12.97 14.23 13.55
N LEU A 366 -13.23 15.40 12.97
CA LEU A 366 -14.60 15.81 12.61
C LEU A 366 -15.26 14.76 11.70
N LEU A 367 -14.56 14.32 10.66
CA LEU A 367 -15.06 13.30 9.73
C LEU A 367 -15.24 11.94 10.40
N TYR A 368 -14.37 11.55 11.34
CA TYR A 368 -14.58 10.36 12.17
C TYR A 368 -15.91 10.44 12.92
N PHE A 369 -16.20 11.57 13.56
CA PHE A 369 -17.47 11.73 14.28
C PHE A 369 -18.68 11.72 13.33
N ILE A 370 -18.57 12.31 12.15
CA ILE A 370 -19.63 12.29 11.14
C ILE A 370 -19.89 10.86 10.66
N PHE A 371 -18.86 10.15 10.20
CA PHE A 371 -19.04 8.84 9.58
C PHE A 371 -19.29 7.72 10.60
N TYR A 372 -18.63 7.76 11.75
CA TYR A 372 -18.70 6.69 12.73
C TYR A 372 -19.80 6.93 13.77
N HIS A 373 -19.90 8.16 14.29
CA HIS A 373 -20.83 8.51 15.37
C HIS A 373 -22.10 9.22 14.87
N ARG A 374 -22.22 9.51 13.57
CA ARG A 374 -23.33 10.25 12.93
C ARG A 374 -23.69 11.58 13.61
N LYS A 375 -22.67 12.24 14.17
CA LYS A 375 -22.78 13.51 14.88
C LYS A 375 -21.64 14.45 14.50
N LEU A 376 -21.78 15.74 14.81
CA LEU A 376 -20.71 16.70 14.66
C LEU A 376 -19.82 16.75 15.90
N ASP A 377 -18.52 16.92 15.69
CA ASP A 377 -17.55 17.22 16.74
C ASP A 377 -17.38 18.74 16.80
N MET A 378 -18.20 19.40 17.64
CA MET A 378 -18.19 20.86 17.78
C MET A 378 -16.83 21.38 18.25
N ASP A 379 -16.09 20.60 19.04
CA ASP A 379 -14.75 20.97 19.50
C ASP A 379 -13.77 21.13 18.33
N SER A 380 -13.76 20.21 17.35
CA SER A 380 -12.92 20.36 16.16
C SER A 380 -13.35 21.54 15.30
N ILE A 381 -14.65 21.80 15.16
CA ILE A 381 -15.15 22.97 14.41
C ILE A 381 -14.69 24.27 15.05
N LEU A 382 -14.94 24.44 16.36
CA LEU A 382 -14.56 25.64 17.11
C LEU A 382 -13.05 25.84 17.12
N PHE A 383 -12.28 24.76 17.26
CA PHE A 383 -10.82 24.83 17.16
C PHE A 383 -10.36 25.34 15.79
N LEU A 384 -10.90 24.80 14.70
CA LEU A 384 -10.51 25.19 13.34
C LEU A 384 -10.93 26.63 13.02
N GLU A 385 -12.09 27.07 13.49
CA GLU A 385 -12.55 28.46 13.37
C GLU A 385 -11.65 29.43 14.14
N ASP A 386 -11.34 29.13 15.41
CA ASP A 386 -10.45 29.93 16.24
C ASP A 386 -9.03 29.97 15.66
N LEU A 387 -8.50 28.83 15.19
CA LEU A 387 -7.20 28.76 14.52
C LEU A 387 -7.17 29.65 13.27
N LYS A 388 -8.22 29.60 12.44
CA LYS A 388 -8.32 30.40 11.21
C LYS A 388 -8.29 31.91 11.51
N ILE A 389 -9.04 32.35 12.52
CA ILE A 389 -9.06 33.74 12.98
C ILE A 389 -7.70 34.14 13.55
N LYS A 390 -7.10 33.31 14.41
CA LYS A 390 -5.77 33.56 15.00
C LYS A 390 -4.66 33.71 13.97
N LEU A 391 -4.73 32.98 12.86
CA LEU A 391 -3.77 33.06 11.77
C LEU A 391 -4.05 34.22 10.78
N GLY A 392 -5.15 34.96 10.99
CA GLY A 392 -5.46 36.19 10.24
C GLY A 392 -6.32 36.01 8.99
N ASP A 393 -6.92 34.83 8.79
CA ASP A 393 -7.90 34.64 7.72
C ASP A 393 -9.32 34.91 8.21
N THR A 394 -9.93 35.98 7.71
CA THR A 394 -11.29 36.41 8.06
C THR A 394 -12.35 35.89 7.09
N THR A 395 -11.98 35.05 6.12
CA THR A 395 -12.97 34.45 5.21
C THR A 395 -13.93 33.55 5.99
N PRO A 396 -15.26 33.70 5.82
CA PRO A 396 -16.22 32.87 6.54
C PRO A 396 -16.08 31.38 6.17
N ILE A 397 -16.34 30.50 7.15
CA ILE A 397 -16.46 29.06 6.90
C ILE A 397 -17.76 28.82 6.13
N LYS A 398 -17.66 28.22 4.94
CA LYS A 398 -18.81 28.06 4.04
C LYS A 398 -19.78 27.01 4.56
N TYR A 399 -21.07 27.35 4.55
CA TYR A 399 -22.20 26.46 4.88
C TYR A 399 -22.17 25.84 6.28
N LEU A 400 -21.42 26.44 7.23
CA LEU A 400 -21.26 25.91 8.58
C LEU A 400 -22.61 25.75 9.29
N GLU A 401 -23.40 26.82 9.39
CA GLU A 401 -24.71 26.82 10.05
C GLU A 401 -25.69 25.84 9.40
N GLU A 402 -25.69 25.77 8.06
CA GLU A 402 -26.55 24.85 7.32
C GLU A 402 -26.20 23.39 7.62
N VAL A 403 -24.91 23.03 7.55
CA VAL A 403 -24.47 21.66 7.84
C VAL A 403 -24.72 21.29 9.31
N ILE A 404 -24.54 22.23 10.24
CA ILE A 404 -24.91 22.03 11.66
C ILE A 404 -26.40 21.73 11.79
N SER A 405 -27.27 22.44 11.06
CA SER A 405 -28.72 22.23 11.15
C SER A 405 -29.20 20.88 10.62
N TRP A 406 -28.39 20.17 9.82
CA TRP A 406 -28.75 18.87 9.24
C TRP A 406 -28.29 17.67 10.06
N MET A 407 -27.29 17.86 10.93
CA MET A 407 -26.62 16.79 11.67
C MET A 407 -27.22 16.58 13.04
#